data_AF-A0A7C3GWC8-F1
#
_entry.id   AF-A0A7C3GWC8-F1
#
_cell.length_a   1.000
_cell.length_b   1.000
_cell.length_c   1.000
_cell.angle_alpha   90.00
_cell.angle_beta   90.00
_cell.angle_gamma   90.00
#
_symmetry.space_group_name_H-M   'P 1'
#
loop_
_entity.id
_entity.type
_entity.pdbx_description
1 polymer ?
#
loop_
_entity_poly.entity_id
_entity_poly.type
_entity_poly.pdbx_seq_one_letter_code
_entity_poly.pdbx_strand_id
1 'polypeptide(L)'
;MLLRLFPVVILLFSKSLFAYESPIEIIEYIDNVKVVAFISKADIKDTPAWSPFKSKPPLSIEKALNKVKLFLHKNDLQNITMHEIELKRVPHHNESWHYLVKLSYKLNSEVHNHYFVVLMSGKVIAALKEPESIK
;
A
#
# COMPACT_ATOMS: atom_id res chain seq x y z
N MET A 1 -43.92 -32.18 19.10
CA MET A 1 -43.03 -31.37 19.98
C MET A 1 -41.72 -30.94 19.31
N LEU A 2 -41.55 -31.10 17.98
CA LEU A 2 -40.28 -30.77 17.27
C LEU A 2 -40.23 -29.36 16.64
N LEU A 3 -41.36 -28.64 16.58
CA LEU A 3 -41.46 -27.38 15.82
C LEU A 3 -41.02 -26.12 16.60
N ARG A 4 -40.62 -26.25 17.87
CA ARG A 4 -40.27 -25.11 18.75
C ARG A 4 -38.77 -24.77 18.79
N LEU A 5 -37.91 -25.55 18.13
CA LEU A 5 -36.46 -25.34 18.13
C LEU A 5 -35.92 -24.62 16.89
N PHE A 6 -36.78 -24.36 15.90
CA PHE A 6 -36.39 -23.71 14.64
C PHE A 6 -35.81 -22.28 14.78
N PRO A 7 -36.28 -21.39 15.67
CA PRO A 7 -35.73 -20.03 15.75
C PRO A 7 -34.32 -19.99 16.36
N VAL A 8 -33.92 -21.01 17.13
CA VAL A 8 -32.58 -21.08 17.75
C VAL A 8 -31.51 -21.39 16.70
N VAL A 9 -31.85 -22.16 15.67
CA VAL A 9 -30.91 -22.51 14.59
C VAL A 9 -30.56 -21.28 13.73
N ILE A 10 -31.49 -20.35 13.53
CA ILE A 10 -31.25 -19.14 12.71
C ILE A 10 -30.30 -18.16 13.41
N LEU A 11 -30.33 -18.07 14.75
CA LEU A 11 -29.41 -17.22 15.51
C LEU A 11 -27.96 -17.71 15.49
N LEU A 12 -27.73 -19.01 15.30
CA LEU A 12 -26.37 -19.59 15.23
C LEU A 12 -25.64 -19.28 13.91
N PHE A 13 -26.36 -18.86 12.86
CA PHE A 13 -25.77 -18.45 11.57
C PHE A 13 -25.43 -16.96 11.48
N SER A 14 -25.67 -16.16 12.54
CA SER A 14 -25.39 -14.72 12.54
C SER A 14 -23.89 -14.34 12.68
N LYS A 15 -22.96 -15.30 12.51
CA LYS A 15 -21.54 -15.01 12.67
C LYS A 15 -20.93 -14.38 11.43
N SER A 16 -20.23 -13.27 11.68
CA SER A 16 -19.35 -12.50 10.78
C SER A 16 -20.03 -11.60 9.74
N LEU A 17 -20.73 -10.58 10.24
CA LEU A 17 -20.65 -9.26 9.59
C LEU A 17 -19.20 -8.80 9.71
N PHE A 18 -18.39 -9.05 8.67
CA PHE A 18 -17.11 -8.37 8.52
C PHE A 18 -17.41 -6.88 8.38
N ALA A 19 -17.20 -6.12 9.45
CA ALA A 19 -17.23 -4.67 9.38
C ALA A 19 -16.17 -4.25 8.36
N TYR A 20 -16.64 -3.78 7.19
CA TYR A 20 -15.77 -3.27 6.15
C TYR A 20 -15.13 -1.98 6.68
N GLU A 21 -13.87 -2.07 7.13
CA GLU A 21 -13.11 -0.90 7.51
C GLU A 21 -12.66 -0.15 6.25
N SER A 22 -13.02 1.13 6.13
CA SER A 22 -12.52 1.96 5.04
C SER A 22 -10.98 2.02 5.08
N PRO A 23 -10.31 1.88 3.93
CA PRO A 23 -8.86 1.98 3.86
C PRO A 23 -8.40 3.40 4.26
N ILE A 24 -7.18 3.48 4.78
CA ILE A 24 -6.47 4.73 4.98
C ILE A 24 -5.99 5.20 3.61
N GLU A 25 -6.37 6.41 3.24
CA GLU A 25 -5.87 7.09 2.05
C GLU A 25 -4.57 7.83 2.38
N ILE A 26 -3.51 7.51 1.64
CA ILE A 26 -2.26 8.25 1.67
C ILE A 26 -2.17 9.06 0.38
N ILE A 27 -2.15 10.38 0.54
CA ILE A 27 -1.97 11.34 -0.55
C ILE A 27 -0.57 11.93 -0.42
N GLU A 28 0.25 11.73 -1.44
CA GLU A 28 1.64 12.17 -1.48
C GLU A 28 1.96 12.88 -2.79
N TYR A 29 3.09 13.56 -2.82
CA TYR A 29 3.66 14.15 -4.03
C TYR A 29 5.05 13.59 -4.30
N ILE A 30 5.36 13.30 -5.55
CA ILE A 30 6.69 12.90 -6.02
C ILE A 30 6.91 13.50 -7.41
N ASP A 31 7.98 14.25 -7.60
CA ASP A 31 8.20 15.07 -8.81
C ASP A 31 6.97 15.93 -9.19
N ASN A 32 6.36 16.63 -8.23
CA ASN A 32 5.11 17.41 -8.38
C ASN A 32 3.89 16.60 -8.86
N VAL A 33 3.97 15.28 -8.95
CA VAL A 33 2.84 14.42 -9.28
C VAL A 33 2.14 13.99 -7.99
N LYS A 34 0.84 14.29 -7.90
CA LYS A 34 -0.02 13.81 -6.81
C LYS A 34 -0.31 12.32 -7.00
N VAL A 35 0.00 11.54 -5.98
CA VAL A 35 -0.19 10.08 -5.97
C VAL A 35 -1.02 9.68 -4.76
N VAL A 36 -1.90 8.70 -4.96
CA VAL A 36 -2.84 8.22 -3.95
C VAL A 36 -2.67 6.72 -3.78
N ALA A 37 -2.53 6.26 -2.54
CA ALA A 37 -2.51 4.85 -2.19
C ALA A 37 -3.55 4.56 -1.10
N PHE A 38 -4.24 3.42 -1.24
CA PHE A 38 -5.21 2.95 -0.25
C PHE A 38 -4.60 1.80 0.54
N ILE A 39 -4.45 2.00 1.85
CA ILE A 39 -3.77 1.07 2.76
C ILE A 39 -4.76 0.57 3.80
N SER A 40 -4.80 -0.74 4.05
CA SER A 40 -5.67 -1.24 5.11
C SER A 40 -5.16 -0.84 6.49
N LYS A 41 -6.06 -0.63 7.45
CA LYS A 41 -5.66 -0.37 8.84
C LYS A 41 -4.83 -1.50 9.45
N ALA A 42 -5.11 -2.74 9.04
CA ALA A 42 -4.33 -3.91 9.45
C ALA A 42 -2.87 -3.79 9.00
N ASP A 43 -2.63 -3.37 7.76
CA ASP A 43 -1.26 -3.23 7.24
C ASP A 43 -0.45 -2.14 7.96
N ILE A 44 -1.10 -1.06 8.36
CA ILE A 44 -0.47 -0.01 9.18
C ILE A 44 -0.14 -0.53 10.59
N LYS A 45 -1.04 -1.32 11.19
CA LYS A 45 -0.80 -1.94 12.51
C LYS A 45 0.31 -2.99 12.48
N ASP A 46 0.41 -3.74 11.39
CA ASP A 46 1.45 -4.76 11.19
C ASP A 46 2.81 -4.15 10.79
N THR A 47 2.82 -2.86 10.45
CA THR A 47 4.06 -2.14 10.13
C THR A 47 4.83 -1.82 11.41
N PRO A 48 6.13 -2.19 11.52
CA PRO A 48 6.90 -1.89 12.71
C PRO A 48 6.96 -0.39 12.96
N ALA A 49 6.64 0.01 14.20
CA ALA A 49 6.85 1.37 14.66
C ALA A 49 8.34 1.72 14.57
N TRP A 50 8.65 2.87 13.96
CA TRP A 50 10.02 3.29 13.72
C TRP A 50 10.20 4.81 13.78
N SER A 51 11.39 5.24 14.19
CA SER A 51 11.80 6.63 14.25
C SER A 51 13.24 6.80 13.74
N PRO A 52 13.50 7.74 12.80
CA PRO A 52 14.82 7.93 12.20
C PRO A 52 15.97 8.15 13.17
N PHE A 53 15.71 8.78 14.32
CA PHE A 53 16.74 9.08 15.31
C PHE A 53 16.99 7.95 16.32
N LYS A 54 16.12 6.93 16.38
CA LYS A 54 16.22 5.85 17.38
C LYS A 54 16.98 4.64 16.85
N SER A 55 16.81 4.30 15.58
CA SER A 55 17.40 3.10 14.99
C SER A 55 17.40 3.15 13.47
N LYS A 56 18.09 2.21 12.83
CA LYS A 56 18.00 1.98 11.37
C LYS A 56 16.58 1.58 10.96
N PRO A 57 16.12 1.92 9.74
CA PRO A 57 14.80 1.53 9.27
C PRO A 57 14.65 -0.01 9.26
N PRO A 58 13.46 -0.55 9.62
CA PRO A 58 13.20 -1.99 9.61
C PRO A 58 13.41 -2.63 8.23
N LEU A 59 13.17 -1.85 7.18
CA LEU A 59 13.35 -2.23 5.78
C LEU A 59 14.35 -1.26 5.12
N SER A 60 15.43 -1.80 4.54
CA SER A 60 16.36 -1.00 3.75
C SER A 60 15.79 -0.67 2.36
N ILE A 61 16.33 0.38 1.73
CA ILE A 61 16.01 0.76 0.33
C ILE A 61 16.19 -0.44 -0.61
N GLU A 62 17.33 -1.14 -0.52
CA GLU A 62 17.59 -2.32 -1.35
C GLU A 62 16.51 -3.41 -1.19
N LYS A 63 16.12 -3.72 0.05
CA LYS A 63 15.07 -4.70 0.32
C LYS A 63 13.71 -4.21 -0.20
N ALA A 64 13.39 -2.93 -0.05
CA ALA A 64 12.16 -2.34 -0.58
C ALA A 64 12.10 -2.45 -2.11
N LEU A 65 13.17 -2.07 -2.82
CA LEU A 65 13.26 -2.18 -4.28
C LEU A 65 13.17 -3.63 -4.75
N ASN A 66 13.79 -4.57 -4.03
CA ASN A 66 13.65 -6.00 -4.32
C ASN A 66 12.20 -6.48 -4.15
N LYS A 67 11.47 -6.00 -3.13
CA LYS A 67 10.04 -6.31 -2.97
C LYS A 67 9.21 -5.76 -4.13
N VAL A 68 9.49 -4.53 -4.58
CA VAL A 68 8.80 -3.95 -5.75
C VAL A 68 9.12 -4.74 -7.02
N LYS A 69 10.39 -5.10 -7.25
CA LYS A 69 10.78 -5.95 -8.39
C LYS A 69 10.02 -7.28 -8.39
N LEU A 70 9.93 -7.97 -7.24
CA LEU A 70 9.17 -9.21 -7.11
C LEU A 70 7.67 -9.01 -7.34
N PHE A 71 7.12 -7.86 -6.94
CA PHE A 71 5.74 -7.48 -7.22
C PHE A 71 5.51 -7.28 -8.74
N LEU A 72 6.47 -6.66 -9.43
CA LEU A 72 6.41 -6.40 -10.87
C LEU A 72 6.60 -7.65 -11.74
N HIS A 73 7.43 -8.62 -11.32
CA HIS A 73 7.61 -9.88 -12.06
C HIS A 73 6.30 -10.67 -12.20
N LYS A 74 5.29 -10.43 -11.35
CA LYS A 74 3.95 -10.98 -11.54
C LYS A 74 3.16 -10.35 -12.69
N ASN A 75 3.64 -9.22 -13.21
CA ASN A 75 2.94 -8.36 -14.18
C ASN A 75 3.69 -8.20 -15.51
N ASP A 76 4.73 -9.00 -15.78
CA ASP A 76 5.47 -9.08 -17.07
C ASP A 76 5.99 -7.75 -17.65
N LEU A 77 6.36 -6.78 -16.79
CA LEU A 77 6.93 -5.51 -17.25
C LEU A 77 8.41 -5.66 -17.63
N GLN A 78 8.75 -5.38 -18.89
CA GLN A 78 10.13 -5.32 -19.40
C GLN A 78 10.71 -3.90 -19.27
N ASN A 79 12.05 -3.77 -19.20
CA ASN A 79 12.77 -2.49 -19.22
C ASN A 79 12.41 -1.50 -18.10
N ILE A 80 12.29 -2.00 -16.87
CA ILE A 80 12.01 -1.18 -15.69
C ILE A 80 13.23 -0.32 -15.35
N THR A 81 13.01 0.99 -15.23
CA THR A 81 13.99 1.99 -14.77
C THR A 81 13.51 2.58 -13.45
N MET A 82 14.38 2.63 -12.46
CA MET A 82 14.11 3.31 -11.18
C MET A 82 14.48 4.78 -11.30
N HIS A 83 13.56 5.67 -10.92
CA HIS A 83 13.77 7.12 -10.96
C HIS A 83 14.01 7.68 -9.57
N GLU A 84 13.14 7.34 -8.63
CA GLU A 84 13.15 7.97 -7.31
C GLU A 84 12.61 7.03 -6.23
N ILE A 85 13.15 7.20 -5.03
CA ILE A 85 12.65 6.59 -3.81
C ILE A 85 12.73 7.61 -2.65
N GLU A 86 11.60 7.90 -2.05
CA GLU A 86 11.50 8.80 -0.90
C GLU A 86 11.06 8.04 0.34
N LEU A 87 11.62 8.41 1.50
CA LEU A 87 11.20 7.89 2.80
C LEU A 87 10.25 8.89 3.47
N LYS A 88 9.00 8.49 3.67
CA LYS A 88 7.95 9.38 4.17
C LYS A 88 7.24 8.81 5.39
N ARG A 89 6.79 9.71 6.25
CA ARG A 89 5.93 9.37 7.38
C ARG A 89 4.50 9.20 6.87
N VAL A 90 3.81 8.16 7.34
CA VAL A 90 2.39 7.97 7.04
C VAL A 90 1.59 9.11 7.71
N PRO A 91 0.74 9.84 6.97
CA PRO A 91 -0.07 10.92 7.54
C PRO A 91 -0.88 10.45 8.75
N HIS A 92 -0.89 11.21 9.84
CA HIS A 92 -1.59 10.90 11.10
C HIS A 92 -1.09 9.65 11.86
N HIS A 93 0.00 9.01 11.42
CA HIS A 93 0.59 7.84 12.07
C HIS A 93 2.09 8.10 12.36
N ASN A 94 2.37 8.71 13.52
CA ASN A 94 3.68 9.31 13.82
C ASN A 94 4.88 8.36 13.80
N GLU A 95 4.67 7.09 14.08
CA GLU A 95 5.72 6.06 14.10
C GLU A 95 5.63 5.11 12.91
N SER A 96 4.71 5.35 11.96
CA SER A 96 4.57 4.55 10.76
C SER A 96 5.22 5.28 9.59
N TRP A 97 6.12 4.58 8.90
CA TRP A 97 6.86 5.11 7.76
C TRP A 97 6.69 4.20 6.56
N HIS A 98 6.91 4.75 5.38
CA HIS A 98 6.84 4.02 4.13
C HIS A 98 7.85 4.61 3.13
N TYR A 99 8.23 3.81 2.15
CA TYR A 99 8.90 4.30 0.95
C TYR A 99 7.86 4.61 -0.11
N LEU A 100 8.01 5.75 -0.78
CA LEU A 100 7.32 6.07 -2.02
C LEU A 100 8.31 5.86 -3.16
N VAL A 101 8.01 4.93 -4.07
CA VAL A 101 8.90 4.52 -5.15
C VAL A 101 8.28 4.92 -6.49
N LYS A 102 9.06 5.61 -7.33
CA LYS A 102 8.71 5.92 -8.72
C LYS A 102 9.58 5.09 -9.66
N LEU A 103 8.92 4.32 -10.51
CA LEU A 103 9.53 3.52 -11.57
C LEU A 103 8.93 3.92 -12.91
N SER A 104 9.64 3.66 -14.00
CA SER A 104 9.06 3.68 -15.34
C SER A 104 9.39 2.43 -16.12
N TYR A 105 8.53 2.04 -17.04
CA TYR A 105 8.84 1.04 -18.06
C TYR A 105 8.45 1.56 -19.44
N LYS A 106 9.02 0.93 -20.47
CA LYS A 106 8.68 1.21 -21.86
C LYS A 106 7.75 0.15 -22.39
N LEU A 107 6.59 0.57 -22.91
CA LEU A 107 5.65 -0.28 -23.63
C LEU A 107 5.34 0.38 -24.97
N ASN A 108 5.57 -0.31 -26.08
CA ASN A 108 5.32 0.21 -27.43
C ASN A 108 5.96 1.60 -27.71
N SER A 109 7.16 1.85 -27.16
CA SER A 109 7.89 3.13 -27.20
C SER A 109 7.34 4.26 -26.31
N GLU A 110 6.24 4.05 -25.61
CA GLU A 110 5.72 4.97 -24.60
C GLU A 110 6.33 4.68 -23.22
N VAL A 111 6.62 5.74 -22.47
CA VAL A 111 7.14 5.64 -21.09
C VAL A 111 5.96 5.77 -20.12
N HIS A 112 5.72 4.72 -19.34
CA HIS A 112 4.69 4.72 -18.31
C HIS A 112 5.32 4.78 -16.92
N ASN A 113 4.90 5.76 -16.12
CA ASN A 113 5.32 5.88 -14.73
C ASN A 113 4.39 5.08 -13.81
N HIS A 114 4.98 4.29 -12.93
CA HIS A 114 4.30 3.56 -11.86
C HIS A 114 4.81 4.02 -10.50
N TYR A 115 3.90 4.06 -9.55
CA TYR A 115 4.15 4.52 -8.19
C TYR A 115 3.79 3.43 -7.21
N PHE A 116 4.63 3.24 -6.18
CA PHE A 116 4.41 2.22 -5.16
C PHE A 116 4.64 2.80 -3.78
N VAL A 117 3.77 2.44 -2.84
CA VAL A 117 4.01 2.59 -1.41
C VAL A 117 4.54 1.26 -0.88
N VAL A 118 5.72 1.28 -0.26
CA VAL A 118 6.32 0.12 0.41
C VAL A 118 6.37 0.38 1.91
N LEU A 119 5.54 -0.32 2.68
CA LEU A 119 5.52 -0.20 4.14
C LEU A 119 6.80 -0.78 4.75
N MET A 120 7.17 -0.34 5.97
CA MET A 120 8.33 -0.90 6.68
C MET A 120 8.21 -2.40 7.00
N SER A 121 7.00 -2.98 6.93
CA SER A 121 6.78 -4.43 6.94
C SER A 121 7.26 -5.15 5.67
N GLY A 122 7.57 -4.41 4.60
CA GLY A 122 7.91 -4.94 3.28
C GLY A 122 6.69 -5.19 2.38
N LYS A 123 5.49 -4.83 2.81
CA LYS A 123 4.29 -4.89 1.96
C LYS A 123 4.34 -3.82 0.88
N VAL A 124 4.09 -4.22 -0.37
CA VAL A 124 4.06 -3.34 -1.54
C VAL A 124 2.60 -3.08 -1.92
N ILE A 125 2.27 -1.81 -2.14
CA ILE A 125 0.95 -1.31 -2.47
C ILE A 125 1.10 -0.43 -3.71
N ALA A 126 0.31 -0.69 -4.76
CA ALA A 126 0.30 0.17 -5.94
C ALA A 126 -0.35 1.52 -5.59
N ALA A 127 0.25 2.61 -6.06
CA ALA A 127 -0.28 3.95 -5.94
C ALA A 127 -0.76 4.44 -7.32
N LEU A 128 -1.85 5.19 -7.31
CA LEU A 128 -2.46 5.76 -8.50
C LEU A 128 -2.00 7.21 -8.65
N LYS A 129 -1.66 7.60 -9.88
CA LYS A 129 -1.52 9.02 -10.22
C LYS A 129 -2.92 9.64 -10.22
N GLU A 130 -3.12 10.73 -9.48
CA GLU A 130 -4.37 11.48 -9.57
C GLU A 130 -4.39 12.27 -10.88
N PRO A 131 -5.50 12.26 -11.64
CA PRO A 131 -5.63 13.09 -12.82
C PRO A 131 -5.56 14.57 -12.43
N GLU A 132 -4.91 15.38 -13.26
CA GLU A 132 -4.90 16.82 -13.05
C GLU A 132 -6.34 17.34 -13.13
N SER A 133 -6.86 17.89 -12.04
CA SER A 133 -8.15 18.57 -12.09
C SER A 133 -7.97 19.86 -12.89
N ILE A 134 -8.58 19.95 -14.07
CA ILE A 134 -8.78 21.23 -14.74
C ILE A 134 -9.74 22.02 -13.85
N LYS A 135 -9.22 23.05 -13.17
CA LYS A 135 -10.04 24.02 -12.42
C LYS A 135 -10.72 24.98 -13.39
#